data_AF-A0A959NZW7-F1
#
_entry.id   AF-A0A959NZW7-F1
#
_cell.length_a   1.000
_cell.length_b   1.000
_cell.length_c   1.000
_cell.angle_alpha   90.00
_cell.angle_beta   90.00
_cell.angle_gamma   90.00
#
_symmetry.space_group_name_H-M   'P 1'
#
loop_
_entity.id
_entity.type
_entity.pdbx_description
1 polymer ?
#
loop_
_entity_poly.entity_id
_entity_poly.type
_entity_poly.pdbx_seq_one_letter_code
_entity_poly.pdbx_strand_id
1 'polypeptide(L)'
;MIIYIDMDDVLCDYSKEKEAKLKQFPEIKFPQSQQGFFANLTPIPDAIESVKYLIESDEFTPYILTAPSILNPHCYTEKRIW
;
A
#
# COMPACT_ATOMS: atom_id res chain seq x y z
N MET A 1 5.66 16.03 16.33
CA MET A 1 6.46 14.78 16.29
C MET A 1 6.36 14.17 14.91
N ILE A 2 7.48 13.83 14.27
CA ILE A 2 7.44 13.17 12.96
C ILE A 2 7.03 11.72 13.14
N ILE A 3 6.07 11.25 12.34
CA ILE A 3 5.65 9.85 12.29
C ILE A 3 5.82 9.36 10.85
N TYR A 4 6.51 8.24 10.68
CA TYR A 4 6.59 7.54 9.40
C TYR A 4 5.59 6.41 9.40
N ILE A 5 4.71 6.42 8.40
CA ILE A 5 3.61 5.48 8.23
C ILE A 5 3.96 4.60 7.04
N ASP A 6 4.12 3.30 7.27
CA ASP A 6 4.26 2.35 6.16
C ASP A 6 2.95 2.25 5.38
N MET A 7 2.98 1.69 4.17
CA MET A 7 1.83 1.60 3.28
C MET A 7 1.32 0.17 3.15
N ASP A 8 2.19 -0.76 2.73
CA ASP A 8 1.79 -2.15 2.48
C ASP A 8 1.49 -2.84 3.81
N ASP A 9 0.28 -3.39 3.96
CA ASP A 9 -0.22 -4.01 5.20
C ASP A 9 -0.32 -3.07 6.42
N VAL A 10 -0.30 -1.75 6.18
CA VAL A 10 -0.64 -0.71 7.18
C VAL A 10 -1.77 0.19 6.67
N LEU A 11 -1.64 0.72 5.46
CA LEU A 11 -2.67 1.54 4.81
C LEU A 11 -3.52 0.74 3.84
N CYS A 12 -2.93 -0.27 3.18
CA CYS A 12 -3.60 -1.08 2.18
C CYS A 12 -3.31 -2.58 2.32
N ASP A 13 -4.28 -3.41 1.93
CA ASP A 13 -4.32 -4.87 2.05
C ASP A 13 -3.39 -5.58 1.03
N TYR A 14 -2.07 -5.36 1.12
CA TYR A 14 -1.09 -5.95 0.19
C TYR A 14 -1.06 -7.48 0.24
N SER A 15 -0.91 -8.06 1.43
CA SER A 15 -0.73 -9.51 1.60
C SER A 15 -1.98 -10.27 1.18
N LYS A 16 -3.16 -9.75 1.53
CA LYS A 16 -4.44 -10.34 1.16
C LYS A 16 -4.67 -10.36 -0.35
N GLU A 17 -4.40 -9.24 -1.04
CA GLU A 17 -4.53 -9.18 -2.51
C GLU A 17 -3.52 -10.11 -3.18
N LYS A 18 -2.27 -10.10 -2.71
CA LYS A 18 -1.21 -11.00 -3.22
C LYS A 18 -1.61 -12.47 -3.06
N GLU A 19 -2.10 -12.87 -1.89
CA GLU A 19 -2.56 -14.24 -1.64
C GLU A 19 -3.77 -14.62 -2.50
N ALA A 20 -4.75 -13.71 -2.64
CA ALA A 20 -5.92 -13.95 -3.48
C ALA A 20 -5.51 -14.17 -4.94
N LYS A 21 -4.61 -13.34 -5.47
CA LYS A 21 -4.09 -13.49 -6.83
C LYS A 21 -3.24 -14.75 -7.01
N LEU A 22 -2.42 -15.14 -6.03
CA LEU A 22 -1.68 -16.41 -6.06
C LEU A 22 -2.62 -17.61 -6.09
N LYS A 23 -3.74 -17.57 -5.35
CA LYS A 23 -4.76 -18.63 -5.36
C LYS A 23 -5.51 -18.68 -6.69
N GLN A 24 -5.79 -17.52 -7.28
CA GLN A 24 -6.52 -17.40 -8.55
C GLN A 24 -5.66 -17.76 -9.77
N PHE A 25 -4.38 -17.38 -9.74
CA PHE A 25 -3.42 -17.53 -10.85
C PHE A 25 -2.09 -18.09 -10.35
N PRO A 26 -2.03 -19.37 -9.93
CA PRO A 26 -0.85 -19.98 -9.33
C PRO A 26 0.38 -20.02 -10.26
N GLU A 27 0.18 -19.91 -11.57
CA GLU A 27 1.25 -19.78 -12.57
C GLU A 27 2.00 -18.44 -12.48
N ILE A 28 1.36 -17.39 -11.95
CA ILE A 28 1.95 -16.07 -11.75
C ILE A 28 2.59 -16.02 -10.35
N LYS A 29 3.87 -16.42 -10.27
CA LYS A 29 4.63 -16.49 -8.99
C LYS A 29 4.74 -15.16 -8.24
N PHE A 30 4.62 -14.04 -8.95
CA PHE A 30 4.73 -12.69 -8.40
C PHE A 30 3.54 -11.85 -8.87
N PRO A 31 2.31 -12.05 -8.35
CA PRO A 31 1.17 -11.26 -8.81
C PRO A 31 1.33 -9.76 -8.57
N GLN A 32 2.14 -9.37 -7.59
CA GLN A 32 2.48 -7.97 -7.34
C GLN A 32 3.37 -7.33 -8.42
N SER A 33 3.93 -8.14 -9.34
CA SER A 33 4.67 -7.61 -10.49
C SER A 33 3.76 -7.06 -11.59
N GLN A 34 2.45 -7.34 -11.52
CA GLN A 34 1.51 -6.96 -12.55
C GLN A 34 1.16 -5.47 -12.47
N GLN A 35 1.02 -4.82 -13.63
CA GLN A 35 0.56 -3.44 -13.70
C GLN A 35 -0.84 -3.32 -13.08
N GLY A 36 -1.05 -2.25 -12.33
CA GLY A 36 -2.27 -1.96 -11.60
C GLY A 36 -2.37 -2.67 -10.25
N PHE A 37 -1.40 -3.50 -9.86
CA PHE A 37 -1.48 -4.20 -8.58
C PHE A 37 -1.54 -3.23 -7.40
N PHE A 38 -0.63 -2.25 -7.33
CA PHE A 38 -0.55 -1.36 -6.16
C PHE A 38 -1.65 -0.30 -6.16
N ALA A 39 -2.02 0.21 -7.33
CA ALA A 39 -3.04 1.26 -7.45
C ALA A 39 -4.46 0.78 -7.08
N ASN A 40 -4.70 -0.53 -7.09
CA ASN A 40 -6.00 -1.14 -6.81
C ASN A 40 -6.08 -1.84 -5.44
N LEU A 41 -5.07 -1.67 -4.57
CA LEU A 41 -5.10 -2.27 -3.24
C LEU A 41 -6.26 -1.68 -2.41
N THR A 42 -7.00 -2.54 -1.72
CA THR A 42 -8.09 -2.10 -0.84
C THR A 42 -7.48 -1.48 0.42
N PRO A 43 -8.01 -0.36 0.95
CA PRO A 43 -7.54 0.18 2.22
C PRO A 43 -7.81 -0.79 3.37
N ILE A 44 -6.89 -0.82 4.33
CA ILE A 44 -7.13 -1.50 5.62
C ILE A 44 -8.24 -0.74 6.37
N PRO A 45 -9.14 -1.45 7.09
CA PRO A 45 -10.18 -0.81 7.88
C PRO A 45 -9.64 0.32 8.76
N ASP A 46 -10.31 1.46 8.76
CA ASP A 46 -9.98 2.68 9.52
C ASP A 46 -8.61 3.32 9.23
N ALA A 47 -7.78 2.75 8.34
CA ALA A 47 -6.44 3.28 8.07
C ALA A 47 -6.47 4.70 7.48
N ILE A 48 -7.35 4.95 6.51
CA ILE A 48 -7.49 6.28 5.89
C ILE A 48 -7.95 7.32 6.90
N GLU A 49 -8.96 7.01 7.72
CA GLU A 49 -9.47 7.94 8.73
C GLU A 49 -8.44 8.19 9.84
N SER A 50 -7.66 7.17 10.19
CA SER A 50 -6.55 7.31 11.14
C SER A 50 -5.46 8.25 10.62
N VAL A 51 -5.08 8.14 9.33
CA VAL A 51 -4.10 9.06 8.73
C VAL A 51 -4.64 10.49 8.66
N LYS A 52 -5.92 10.67 8.31
CA LYS A 52 -6.56 12.01 8.33
C LYS A 52 -6.52 12.63 9.72
N TYR A 53 -6.85 11.87 10.76
CA TYR A 53 -6.73 12.33 12.14
C TYR A 53 -5.29 12.77 12.49
N LEU A 54 -4.27 12.02 12.04
CA LEU A 54 -2.87 12.39 12.25
C LEU A 54 -2.47 13.66 11.48
N ILE A 55 -3.04 13.89 10.30
CA ILE A 55 -2.80 15.10 9.48
C ILE A 55 -3.43 16.32 10.14
N GLU A 56 -4.62 16.18 10.74
CA GLU A 56 -5.35 17.26 11.40
C GLU A 56 -4.80 17.61 12.79
N SER A 57 -3.94 16.75 13.36
CA SER A 57 -3.34 16.96 14.66
C SER A 57 -2.18 17.98 14.63
N ASP A 58 -2.19 18.94 15.55
CA ASP A 58 -1.07 19.86 15.78
C ASP A 58 0.14 19.16 16.45
N GLU A 59 -0.02 17.92 16.92
CA GLU A 59 1.04 17.18 17.60
C GLU A 59 1.92 16.38 16.64
N PHE A 60 1.42 16.05 15.43
CA PHE A 60 2.05 15.10 14.53
C PHE A 60 2.39 15.71 13.17
N THR A 61 3.42 15.15 12.54
CA THR A 61 3.78 15.45 11.16
C THR A 61 3.94 14.11 10.45
N PRO A 62 2.84 13.54 9.94
CA PRO A 62 2.86 12.22 9.32
C PRO A 62 3.48 12.27 7.92
N TYR A 63 4.29 11.27 7.60
CA TYR A 63 4.79 11.00 6.25
C TYR A 63 4.56 9.54 5.91
N ILE A 64 4.11 9.26 4.68
CA ILE A 64 4.09 7.90 4.16
C ILE A 64 5.51 7.55 3.73
N LEU A 65 6.07 6.50 4.33
CA LEU A 65 7.41 5.97 4.04
C LEU A 65 7.26 4.51 3.62
N THR A 66 7.34 4.26 2.31
CA THR A 66 7.13 2.92 1.74
C THR A 66 8.24 2.54 0.78
N ALA A 67 8.52 1.24 0.67
CA ALA A 67 9.51 0.70 -0.25
C ALA A 67 8.85 0.30 -1.59
N PRO A 68 9.43 0.68 -2.74
CA PRO A 68 8.95 0.21 -4.04
C PRO A 68 9.37 -1.24 -4.29
N SER A 69 8.50 -2.01 -4.95
CA SER A 69 8.84 -3.33 -5.48
C SER A 69 9.78 -3.19 -6.69
N ILE A 70 10.92 -3.89 -6.64
CA ILE A 70 11.85 -3.97 -7.78
C ILE A 70 11.34 -4.85 -8.93
N LEU A 71 10.27 -5.61 -8.70
CA LEU A 71 9.67 -6.52 -9.68
C LEU A 71 8.55 -5.85 -10.49
N ASN A 72 8.13 -4.64 -10.11
CA ASN A 72 7.08 -3.89 -10.78
C ASN A 72 7.58 -2.46 -11.10
N PRO A 73 7.95 -2.16 -12.36
CA PRO A 73 8.39 -0.83 -12.77
C PRO A 73 7.37 0.28 -12.48
N HIS A 74 6.09 -0.08 -12.37
CA HIS A 74 5.01 0.87 -12.09
C HIS A 74 4.77 1.10 -10.59
N CYS A 75 5.40 0.32 -9.70
CA CYS A 75 5.14 0.35 -8.26
C CYS A 75 5.20 1.75 -7.67
N TYR A 76 6.25 2.51 -7.99
CA TYR A 76 6.42 3.86 -7.45
C TYR A 76 5.30 4.82 -7.89
N THR A 77 4.89 4.73 -9.16
CA THR A 77 3.80 5.57 -9.69
C THR A 77 2.46 5.14 -9.13
N GLU A 78 2.20 3.84 -9.05
CA GLU A 78 0.94 3.29 -8.56
C GLU A 78 0.72 3.55 -7.08
N LYS A 79 1.77 3.43 -6.25
CA LYS A 79 1.72 3.81 -4.82
C LYS A 79 1.46 5.29 -4.59
N ARG A 80 1.83 6.14 -5.55
CA ARG A 80 1.53 7.59 -5.50
C ARG A 80 0.10 7.91 -5.95
N ILE A 81 -0.46 7.08 -6.83
CA ILE A 81 -1.83 7.25 -7.34
C ILE A 81 -2.86 6.73 -6.34
N TRP A 82 -2.53 5.64 -5.63
CA TRP A 82 -3.30 5.13 -4.50
C TRP A 82 -3.44 6.19 -3.41
#